data_AF-A0A7V7K1P3-F1
#
_entry.id   AF-A0A7V7K1P3-F1
#
_cell.length_a   1.000
_cell.length_b   1.000
_cell.length_c   1.000
_cell.angle_alpha   90.00
_cell.angle_beta   90.00
_cell.angle_gamma   90.00
#
_symmetry.space_group_name_H-M   'P 1'
#
loop_
_entity.id
_entity.type
_entity.pdbx_description
1 polymer ?
#
loop_
_entity_poly.entity_id
_entity_poly.type
_entity_poly.pdbx_seq_one_letter_code
_entity_poly.pdbx_strand_id
1 'polypeptide(L)'
;MNNSVQKKCVTCDEPLRDEYCYKCGEKVHHRHEFALHHYAREIIHQIIHLDAKIFKTLQILTTRPGQLTEEYLLGRKNKYIRPIRLYLSLSMLYFFSFSFFDKAALLDIRLLIKFDFSGLLLPAVTAKQQAMGLAGEMFFRTINQQLNNKIALLLFLAIFAYALVFKLIFLAKQRYYAEHLIFCLHLMSFSFMRDVAFLPIFLFNKPLGFSLALLTTVIYLFLSVKRVYSANILKITAATIGLYSAFSIILSACTAFALYQILFM
;
A
#
# COMPACT_ATOMS: atom_id res chain seq x y z
N MET A 1 -41.43 15.68 -43.77
CA MET A 1 -41.60 15.97 -42.32
C MET A 1 -41.30 14.68 -41.58
N ASN A 2 -40.12 14.57 -40.95
CA ASN A 2 -39.66 13.31 -40.37
C ASN A 2 -40.03 13.27 -38.87
N ASN A 3 -40.93 12.35 -38.51
CA ASN A 3 -41.55 12.26 -37.19
C ASN A 3 -40.65 11.42 -36.26
N SER A 4 -39.69 12.06 -35.57
CA SER A 4 -38.86 11.38 -34.57
C SER A 4 -39.67 11.12 -33.31
N VAL A 5 -40.14 9.87 -33.13
CA VAL A 5 -40.83 9.41 -31.93
C VAL A 5 -39.95 9.67 -30.71
N GLN A 6 -40.31 10.67 -29.91
CA GLN A 6 -39.59 11.08 -28.71
C GLN A 6 -39.81 10.02 -27.64
N LYS A 7 -38.76 9.24 -27.32
CA LYS A 7 -38.82 8.20 -26.29
C LYS A 7 -39.05 8.87 -24.92
N LYS A 8 -40.00 8.36 -24.15
CA LYS A 8 -40.28 8.81 -22.77
C LYS A 8 -39.65 7.88 -21.76
N CYS A 9 -39.30 8.41 -20.60
CA CYS A 9 -38.79 7.63 -19.47
C CYS A 9 -39.88 6.69 -18.94
N VAL A 10 -39.54 5.42 -18.72
CA VAL A 10 -40.48 4.40 -18.20
C VAL A 10 -40.96 4.66 -16.76
N THR A 11 -40.20 5.43 -15.98
CA THR A 11 -40.49 5.67 -14.55
C THR A 11 -41.19 7.00 -14.31
N CYS A 12 -40.87 8.05 -15.08
CA CYS A 12 -41.36 9.41 -14.83
C CYS A 12 -41.96 10.14 -16.04
N ASP A 13 -42.13 9.43 -17.17
CA ASP A 13 -42.72 9.91 -18.44
C ASP A 13 -42.07 11.15 -19.07
N GLU A 14 -40.95 11.63 -18.52
CA GLU A 14 -40.21 12.76 -19.04
C GLU A 14 -39.57 12.41 -20.40
N PRO A 15 -39.60 13.32 -21.40
CA PRO A 15 -38.93 13.11 -22.68
C PRO A 15 -37.43 12.88 -22.48
N LEU A 16 -36.95 11.74 -22.96
CA LEU A 16 -35.55 11.33 -22.83
C LEU A 16 -34.68 12.13 -23.81
N ARG A 17 -33.59 12.69 -23.29
CA ARG A 17 -32.55 13.36 -24.08
C ARG A 17 -31.23 12.58 -24.12
N ASP A 18 -31.05 11.61 -23.22
CA ASP A 18 -29.78 10.91 -22.99
C ASP A 18 -30.01 9.45 -22.54
N GLU A 19 -28.92 8.68 -22.37
CA GLU A 19 -28.96 7.28 -21.89
C GLU A 19 -29.48 7.13 -20.45
N TYR A 20 -29.45 8.21 -19.67
CA TYR A 20 -29.99 8.30 -18.32
C TYR A 20 -31.01 9.42 -18.25
N CYS A 21 -32.12 9.19 -17.55
CA CYS A 21 -33.09 10.24 -17.29
C CYS A 21 -32.51 11.27 -16.32
N TYR A 22 -32.43 12.54 -16.72
CA TYR A 22 -31.91 13.61 -15.87
C TYR A 22 -32.75 13.88 -14.62
N LYS A 23 -34.02 13.49 -14.61
CA LYS A 23 -34.99 13.78 -13.54
C LYS A 23 -35.05 12.69 -12.48
N CYS A 24 -35.09 11.43 -12.88
CA CYS A 24 -35.18 10.30 -11.94
C CYS A 24 -33.92 9.42 -11.89
N GLY A 25 -32.95 9.60 -12.80
CA GLY A 25 -31.72 8.81 -12.86
C GLY A 25 -31.86 7.44 -13.52
N GLU A 26 -33.04 7.07 -14.00
CA GLU A 26 -33.31 5.75 -14.63
C GLU A 26 -32.47 5.58 -15.91
N LYS A 27 -31.76 4.45 -16.02
CA LYS A 27 -31.02 4.07 -17.23
C LYS A 27 -31.99 3.50 -18.27
N VAL A 28 -31.93 3.97 -19.51
CA VAL A 28 -32.80 3.51 -20.58
C VAL A 28 -32.32 2.13 -21.06
N HIS A 29 -32.98 1.06 -20.63
CA HIS A 29 -32.66 -0.30 -21.06
C HIS A 29 -33.16 -0.58 -22.49
N HIS A 30 -32.25 -0.96 -23.39
CA HIS A 30 -32.63 -1.39 -24.73
C HIS A 30 -32.84 -2.92 -24.80
N ARG A 31 -33.83 -3.37 -25.58
CA ARG A 31 -34.27 -4.78 -25.67
C ARG A 31 -33.18 -5.77 -26.13
N HIS A 32 -32.04 -5.29 -26.64
CA HIS A 32 -30.90 -6.12 -27.06
C HIS A 32 -29.93 -6.46 -25.91
N GLU A 33 -30.12 -5.86 -24.72
CA GLU A 33 -29.32 -6.11 -23.51
C GLU A 33 -29.69 -7.43 -22.81
N PHE A 34 -30.81 -8.07 -23.19
CA PHE A 34 -31.28 -9.33 -22.59
C PHE A 34 -30.64 -10.60 -23.18
N ALA A 35 -29.69 -10.47 -24.13
CA ALA A 35 -28.97 -11.62 -24.69
C ALA A 35 -27.79 -12.00 -23.78
N LEU A 36 -27.66 -13.29 -23.41
CA LEU A 36 -26.56 -13.84 -22.60
C LEU A 36 -25.16 -13.48 -23.13
N HIS A 37 -25.02 -13.35 -24.46
CA HIS A 37 -23.77 -12.92 -25.10
C HIS A 37 -23.43 -11.45 -24.83
N HIS A 38 -24.42 -10.57 -24.63
CA HIS A 38 -24.18 -9.17 -24.26
C HIS A 38 -23.58 -9.10 -22.85
N TYR A 39 -24.18 -9.80 -21.88
CA TYR A 39 -23.65 -9.92 -20.51
C TYR A 39 -22.25 -10.55 -20.48
N ALA A 40 -22.01 -11.62 -21.24
CA ALA A 40 -20.67 -12.22 -21.33
C ALA A 40 -19.64 -11.24 -21.92
N ARG A 41 -20.02 -10.48 -22.96
CA ARG A 41 -19.17 -9.44 -23.55
C ARG A 41 -18.95 -8.26 -22.60
N GLU A 42 -19.94 -7.89 -21.80
CA GLU A 42 -19.85 -6.84 -20.79
C GLU A 42 -18.95 -7.25 -19.62
N ILE A 43 -19.04 -8.51 -19.17
CA ILE A 43 -18.14 -9.08 -18.15
C ILE A 43 -16.71 -9.14 -18.69
N ILE A 44 -16.51 -9.61 -19.92
CA ILE A 44 -15.18 -9.66 -20.56
C ILE A 44 -14.61 -8.24 -20.74
N HIS A 45 -15.42 -7.28 -21.18
CA HIS A 45 -14.98 -5.88 -21.25
C HIS A 45 -14.68 -5.29 -19.87
N GLN A 46 -15.46 -5.61 -18.83
CA GLN A 46 -15.18 -5.13 -17.48
C GLN A 46 -13.93 -5.76 -16.87
N ILE A 47 -13.67 -7.05 -17.11
CA ILE A 47 -12.46 -7.76 -16.67
C ILE A 47 -11.23 -7.17 -17.37
N ILE A 48 -11.25 -7.09 -18.71
CA ILE A 48 -10.13 -6.53 -19.49
C ILE A 48 -9.86 -5.06 -19.13
N HIS A 49 -10.91 -4.28 -18.86
CA HIS A 49 -10.77 -2.86 -18.51
C HIS A 49 -10.30 -2.65 -17.05
N LEU A 50 -10.58 -3.60 -16.13
CA LEU A 50 -9.96 -3.65 -14.81
C LEU A 50 -8.47 -4.01 -14.91
N ASP A 51 -8.14 -5.02 -15.70
CA ASP A 51 -6.79 -5.56 -15.85
C ASP A 51 -5.83 -4.54 -16.50
N ALA A 52 -6.29 -3.82 -17.53
CA ALA A 52 -5.50 -2.79 -18.19
C ALA A 52 -5.13 -1.63 -17.24
N LYS A 53 -6.04 -1.26 -16.33
CA LYS A 53 -5.82 -0.19 -15.37
C LYS A 53 -4.86 -0.61 -14.25
N ILE A 54 -4.96 -1.87 -13.79
CA ILE A 54 -4.02 -2.46 -12.84
C ILE A 54 -2.62 -2.46 -13.44
N PHE A 55 -2.45 -3.07 -14.62
CA PHE A 55 -1.14 -3.19 -15.26
C PHE A 55 -0.49 -1.82 -15.49
N LYS A 56 -1.25 -0.87 -16.05
CA LYS A 56 -0.77 0.51 -16.26
C LYS A 56 -0.36 1.20 -14.96
N THR A 57 -1.13 1.01 -13.88
CA THR A 57 -0.82 1.59 -12.57
C THR A 57 0.46 0.98 -12.00
N LEU A 58 0.60 -0.35 -12.01
CA LEU A 58 1.80 -1.04 -11.51
C LEU A 58 3.05 -0.71 -12.35
N GLN A 59 2.91 -0.63 -13.66
CA GLN A 59 4.00 -0.25 -14.56
C GLN A 59 4.51 1.15 -14.24
N ILE A 60 3.61 2.15 -14.10
CA ILE A 60 4.01 3.52 -13.75
C ILE A 60 4.56 3.60 -12.33
N LEU A 61 3.96 2.88 -11.38
CA LEU A 61 4.42 2.80 -9.99
C LEU A 61 5.88 2.34 -9.92
N THR A 62 6.27 1.35 -10.74
CA THR A 62 7.62 0.77 -10.78
C THR A 62 8.60 1.61 -11.58
N THR A 63 8.23 1.99 -12.80
CA THR A 63 9.18 2.56 -13.78
C THR A 63 9.39 4.07 -13.61
N ARG A 64 8.45 4.78 -12.97
CA ARG A 64 8.47 6.25 -12.87
C ARG A 64 8.15 6.71 -11.45
N PRO A 65 9.15 6.73 -10.55
CA PRO A 65 8.98 7.03 -9.12
C PRO A 65 8.29 8.38 -8.88
N GLY A 66 7.19 8.38 -8.13
CA GLY A 66 6.44 9.61 -7.80
C GLY A 66 5.51 10.16 -8.90
N GLN A 67 5.53 9.63 -10.13
CA GLN A 67 4.63 10.12 -11.19
C GLN A 67 3.16 9.83 -10.88
N LEU A 68 2.88 8.68 -10.26
CA LEU A 68 1.51 8.32 -9.89
C LEU A 68 0.93 9.31 -8.86
N THR A 69 1.75 9.76 -7.90
CA THR A 69 1.39 10.80 -6.95
C THR A 69 1.14 12.12 -7.65
N GLU A 70 2.06 12.56 -8.51
CA GLU A 70 1.95 13.81 -9.27
C GLU A 70 0.65 13.84 -10.10
N GLU A 71 0.37 12.81 -10.89
CA GLU A 71 -0.85 12.70 -11.70
C GLU A 71 -2.13 12.71 -10.84
N TYR A 72 -2.10 12.09 -9.66
CA TYR A 72 -3.23 12.09 -8.73
C TYR A 72 -3.47 13.49 -8.14
N LEU A 73 -2.40 14.19 -7.76
CA LEU A 73 -2.46 15.55 -7.23
C LEU A 73 -2.91 16.57 -8.31
N LEU A 74 -2.60 16.32 -9.58
CA LEU A 74 -3.12 17.07 -10.72
C LEU A 74 -4.60 16.77 -11.04
N GLY A 75 -5.25 15.84 -10.33
CA GLY A 75 -6.65 15.50 -10.51
C GLY A 75 -6.95 14.46 -11.58
N ARG A 76 -5.93 13.85 -12.22
CA ARG A 76 -6.10 12.85 -13.30
C ARG A 76 -6.44 11.45 -12.77
N LYS A 77 -7.48 11.35 -11.94
CA LYS A 77 -7.82 10.16 -11.12
C LYS A 77 -8.43 8.99 -11.89
N ASN A 78 -9.04 9.22 -13.06
CA ASN A 78 -9.75 8.16 -13.79
C ASN A 78 -8.81 7.15 -14.47
N LYS A 79 -7.57 7.56 -14.79
CA LYS A 79 -6.59 6.72 -15.49
C LYS A 79 -5.93 5.66 -14.62
N TYR A 80 -5.88 5.86 -13.29
CA TYR A 80 -5.13 5.01 -12.36
C TYR A 80 -5.98 4.54 -11.19
N ILE A 81 -5.55 3.46 -10.54
CA ILE A 81 -6.21 2.96 -9.33
C ILE A 81 -6.05 4.01 -8.22
N ARG A 82 -7.11 4.19 -7.40
CA ARG A 82 -7.07 5.12 -6.28
C ARG A 82 -6.00 4.68 -5.26
N PRO A 83 -5.24 5.62 -4.65
CA PRO A 83 -4.10 5.31 -3.79
C PRO A 83 -4.43 4.32 -2.66
N ILE A 84 -5.55 4.52 -1.95
CA ILE A 84 -5.99 3.66 -0.85
C ILE A 84 -6.29 2.24 -1.36
N ARG A 85 -7.02 2.11 -2.47
CA ARG A 85 -7.34 0.80 -3.06
C ARG A 85 -6.06 0.08 -3.50
N LEU A 86 -5.14 0.80 -4.15
CA LEU A 86 -3.86 0.25 -4.58
C LEU A 86 -3.04 -0.28 -3.40
N TYR A 87 -2.93 0.53 -2.33
CA TYR A 87 -2.25 0.16 -1.10
C TYR A 87 -2.85 -1.10 -0.48
N LEU A 88 -4.17 -1.15 -0.28
CA LEU A 88 -4.85 -2.30 0.35
C LEU A 88 -4.71 -3.57 -0.49
N SER A 89 -4.84 -3.46 -1.81
CA SER A 89 -4.68 -4.62 -2.71
C SER A 89 -3.25 -5.16 -2.68
N LEU A 90 -2.23 -4.28 -2.72
CA LEU A 90 -0.83 -4.70 -2.68
C LEU A 90 -0.38 -5.15 -1.30
N SER A 91 -0.90 -4.57 -0.22
CA SER A 91 -0.64 -5.05 1.14
C SER A 91 -1.23 -6.44 1.35
N MET A 92 -2.46 -6.67 0.88
CA MET A 92 -3.08 -7.99 0.92
C MET A 92 -2.25 -9.02 0.15
N LEU A 93 -1.83 -8.69 -1.08
CA LEU A 93 -0.95 -9.55 -1.87
C LEU A 93 0.36 -9.84 -1.13
N TYR A 94 0.98 -8.80 -0.54
CA TYR A 94 2.22 -8.95 0.23
C TYR A 94 2.05 -9.88 1.43
N PHE A 95 1.07 -9.66 2.30
CA PHE A 95 0.87 -10.53 3.47
C PHE A 95 0.49 -11.96 3.06
N PHE A 96 -0.34 -12.09 2.01
CA PHE A 96 -0.68 -13.40 1.45
C PHE A 96 0.56 -14.12 0.94
N SER A 97 1.39 -13.48 0.11
CA SER A 97 2.62 -14.08 -0.40
C SER A 97 3.56 -14.52 0.73
N PHE A 98 3.79 -13.67 1.73
CA PHE A 98 4.68 -13.99 2.84
C PHE A 98 4.10 -15.04 3.82
N SER A 99 2.77 -15.20 3.88
CA SER A 99 2.12 -16.22 4.71
C SER A 99 2.37 -17.66 4.25
N PHE A 100 2.72 -17.90 2.97
CA PHE A 100 3.09 -19.24 2.50
C PHE A 100 4.53 -19.61 2.82
N PHE A 101 5.36 -18.64 3.20
CA PHE A 101 6.79 -18.83 3.38
C PHE A 101 7.21 -18.36 4.76
N ASP A 102 7.09 -19.22 5.78
CA ASP A 102 7.54 -18.95 7.15
C ASP A 102 9.00 -18.47 7.20
N LYS A 103 9.84 -18.99 6.30
CA LYS A 103 11.24 -18.58 6.17
C LYS A 103 11.41 -17.13 5.70
N ALA A 104 10.41 -16.55 5.03
CA ALA A 104 10.45 -15.19 4.50
C ALA A 104 9.87 -14.14 5.45
N ALA A 105 9.26 -14.52 6.58
CA ALA A 105 8.70 -13.57 7.55
C ALA A 105 9.74 -12.50 7.95
N LEU A 106 9.38 -11.22 7.77
CA LEU A 106 10.31 -10.10 7.96
C LEU A 106 10.58 -9.77 9.43
N LEU A 107 9.60 -10.00 10.32
CA LEU A 107 9.76 -9.86 11.76
C LEU A 107 9.96 -11.23 12.40
N ASP A 108 11.22 -11.55 12.71
CA ASP A 108 11.63 -12.69 13.53
C ASP A 108 12.22 -12.16 14.83
N ILE A 109 11.66 -12.58 15.96
CA ILE A 109 12.13 -12.16 17.28
C ILE A 109 13.61 -12.52 17.51
N ARG A 110 14.14 -13.57 16.87
CA ARG A 110 15.57 -13.91 16.94
C ARG A 110 16.44 -12.82 16.30
N LEU A 111 15.97 -12.23 15.21
CA LEU A 111 16.64 -11.09 14.58
C LEU A 111 16.53 -9.84 15.47
N LEU A 112 15.38 -9.60 16.08
CA LEU A 112 15.19 -8.47 16.99
C LEU A 112 16.10 -8.55 18.22
N ILE A 113 16.29 -9.75 18.78
CA ILE A 113 17.26 -9.98 19.87
C ILE A 113 18.70 -9.72 19.40
N LYS A 114 19.06 -10.15 18.19
CA LYS A 114 20.41 -9.95 17.63
C LYS A 114 20.74 -8.46 17.43
N PHE A 115 19.73 -7.66 17.08
CA PHE A 115 19.86 -6.22 16.87
C PHE A 115 19.39 -5.39 18.08
N ASP A 116 19.21 -6.02 19.24
CA ASP A 116 18.84 -5.31 20.47
C ASP A 116 20.05 -4.56 21.03
N PHE A 117 20.04 -3.24 20.89
CA PHE A 117 21.06 -2.36 21.48
C PHE A 117 20.84 -2.11 22.97
N SER A 118 19.65 -2.36 23.50
CA SER A 118 19.31 -2.07 24.90
C SER A 118 19.71 -3.18 25.87
N GLY A 119 19.84 -4.42 25.37
CA GLY A 119 20.05 -5.61 26.18
C GLY A 119 18.83 -6.03 27.03
N LEU A 120 17.71 -5.31 26.92
CA LEU A 120 16.51 -5.55 27.72
C LEU A 120 15.59 -6.61 27.10
N LEU A 121 15.71 -6.85 25.79
CA LEU A 121 14.78 -7.74 25.08
C LEU A 121 15.02 -9.20 25.46
N LEU A 122 16.28 -9.64 25.53
CA LEU A 122 16.60 -11.03 25.84
C LEU A 122 16.08 -11.45 27.23
N PRO A 123 16.32 -10.70 28.33
CA PRO A 123 15.73 -11.00 29.64
C PRO A 123 14.19 -11.03 29.63
N ALA A 124 13.55 -10.10 28.91
CA ALA A 124 12.08 -10.07 28.82
C ALA A 124 11.53 -11.30 28.09
N VAL A 125 12.19 -11.72 27.02
CA VAL A 125 11.81 -12.89 26.23
C VAL A 125 12.02 -14.18 27.02
N THR A 126 13.12 -14.33 27.75
CA THR A 126 13.37 -15.52 28.57
C THR A 126 12.39 -15.63 29.74
N ALA A 127 12.07 -14.50 30.40
CA ALA A 127 11.04 -14.46 31.43
C ALA A 127 9.67 -14.89 30.91
N LYS A 128 9.25 -14.38 29.74
CA LYS A 128 7.98 -14.78 29.10
C LYS A 128 7.99 -16.25 28.69
N GLN A 129 9.12 -16.77 28.18
CA GLN A 129 9.26 -18.18 27.82
C GLN A 129 9.05 -19.09 29.03
N GLN A 130 9.67 -18.76 30.17
CA GLN A 130 9.51 -19.51 31.41
C GLN A 130 8.06 -19.45 31.93
N ALA A 131 7.43 -18.27 31.90
CA ALA A 131 6.04 -18.10 32.31
C ALA A 131 5.05 -18.90 31.43
N MET A 132 5.33 -19.05 30.14
CA MET A 132 4.49 -19.84 29.23
C MET A 132 4.77 -21.35 29.28
N GLY A 133 5.90 -21.79 29.86
CA GLY A 133 6.27 -23.20 29.93
C GLY A 133 6.45 -23.88 28.57
N LEU A 134 6.67 -23.11 27.50
CA LEU A 134 6.77 -23.64 26.14
C LEU A 134 8.22 -24.00 25.78
N ALA A 135 8.37 -25.08 25.01
CA ALA A 135 9.65 -25.43 24.38
C ALA A 135 10.10 -24.28 23.44
N GLY A 136 11.41 -24.00 23.40
CA GLY A 136 11.95 -22.79 22.74
C GLY A 136 11.47 -22.59 21.31
N GLU A 137 11.47 -23.61 20.46
CA GLU A 137 10.98 -23.51 19.07
C GLU A 137 9.48 -23.17 18.98
N MET A 138 8.64 -23.80 19.80
CA MET A 138 7.20 -23.54 19.83
C MET A 138 6.89 -22.15 20.39
N PHE A 139 7.65 -21.72 21.40
CA PHE A 139 7.58 -20.37 21.94
C PHE A 139 7.90 -19.33 20.86
N PHE A 140 9.04 -19.47 20.16
CA PHE A 140 9.43 -18.52 19.11
C PHE A 140 8.41 -18.47 17.96
N ARG A 141 7.87 -19.63 17.53
CA ARG A 141 6.78 -19.67 16.53
C ARG A 141 5.55 -18.90 16.99
N THR A 142 5.13 -19.10 18.24
CA THR A 142 3.95 -18.44 18.82
C THR A 142 4.14 -16.92 18.88
N ILE A 143 5.29 -16.46 19.37
CA ILE A 143 5.59 -15.03 19.47
C ILE A 143 5.70 -14.39 18.09
N ASN A 144 6.39 -15.05 17.14
CA ASN A 144 6.50 -14.58 15.77
C ASN A 144 5.12 -14.50 15.10
N GLN A 145 4.24 -15.48 15.32
CA GLN A 145 2.87 -15.43 14.79
C GLN A 145 2.07 -14.27 15.39
N GLN A 146 2.13 -14.07 16.72
CA GLN A 146 1.45 -12.94 17.37
C GLN A 146 1.95 -11.58 16.87
N LEU A 147 3.27 -11.45 16.67
CA LEU A 147 3.87 -10.23 16.14
C LEU A 147 3.44 -9.99 14.69
N ASN A 148 3.48 -11.01 13.85
CA ASN A 148 3.07 -10.93 12.45
C ASN A 148 1.56 -10.68 12.30
N ASN A 149 0.72 -11.14 13.22
CA ASN A 149 -0.72 -10.82 13.20
C ASN A 149 -0.99 -9.32 13.43
N LYS A 150 -0.10 -8.61 14.15
CA LYS A 150 -0.23 -7.17 14.40
C LYS A 150 0.44 -6.31 13.31
N ILE A 151 1.33 -6.88 12.49
CA ILE A 151 2.18 -6.11 11.57
C ILE A 151 1.39 -5.28 10.55
N ALA A 152 0.29 -5.83 10.02
CA ALA A 152 -0.52 -5.15 9.01
C ALA A 152 -1.14 -3.87 9.56
N LEU A 153 -1.68 -3.93 10.77
CA LEU A 153 -2.23 -2.77 11.47
C LEU A 153 -1.14 -1.76 11.82
N LEU A 154 0.03 -2.21 12.29
CA LEU A 154 1.15 -1.33 12.61
C LEU A 154 1.64 -0.57 11.37
N LEU A 155 1.80 -1.25 10.23
CA LEU A 155 2.21 -0.63 8.98
C LEU A 155 1.15 0.36 8.44
N PHE A 156 -0.14 0.03 8.62
CA PHE A 156 -1.22 0.95 8.26
C PHE A 156 -1.22 2.21 9.11
N LEU A 157 -1.08 2.09 10.43
CA LEU A 157 -1.02 3.24 11.34
C LEU A 157 0.28 4.05 11.16
N ALA A 158 1.40 3.37 10.91
CA ALA A 158 2.70 4.01 10.66
C ALA A 158 2.66 4.96 9.46
N ILE A 159 1.83 4.70 8.45
CA ILE A 159 1.66 5.61 7.30
C ILE A 159 1.15 6.99 7.72
N PHE A 160 0.24 7.08 8.70
CA PHE A 160 -0.28 8.37 9.14
C PHE A 160 0.78 9.18 9.88
N ALA A 161 1.55 8.52 10.75
CA ALA A 161 2.71 9.13 11.41
C ALA A 161 3.76 9.56 10.37
N TYR A 162 4.00 8.73 9.37
CA TYR A 162 4.98 9.02 8.33
C TYR A 162 4.57 10.18 7.42
N ALA A 163 3.28 10.27 7.08
CA ALA A 163 2.72 11.42 6.37
C ALA A 163 2.87 12.73 7.17
N LEU A 164 2.78 12.66 8.51
CA LEU A 164 3.04 13.80 9.37
C LEU A 164 4.51 14.22 9.30
N VAL A 165 5.46 13.27 9.31
CA VAL A 165 6.89 13.58 9.11
C VAL A 165 7.12 14.26 7.76
N PHE A 166 6.49 13.78 6.68
CA PHE A 166 6.55 14.46 5.38
C PHE A 166 6.03 15.90 5.45
N LYS A 167 4.89 16.11 6.11
CA LYS A 167 4.33 17.45 6.31
C LYS A 167 5.31 18.33 7.10
N LEU A 168 5.98 17.78 8.11
CA LEU A 168 6.96 18.47 8.96
C LEU A 168 8.26 18.83 8.23
N ILE A 169 8.72 17.97 7.30
CA ILE A 169 9.93 18.26 6.51
C ILE A 169 9.62 19.28 5.39
N PHE A 170 8.41 19.24 4.83
CA PHE A 170 8.01 20.07 3.69
C PHE A 170 6.97 21.16 4.03
N LEU A 171 6.99 21.74 5.25
CA LEU A 171 6.05 22.81 5.63
C LEU A 171 6.04 23.95 4.61
N ALA A 172 7.22 24.36 4.14
CA ALA A 172 7.40 25.47 3.20
C ALA A 172 6.67 25.26 1.86
N LYS A 173 6.28 24.03 1.52
CA LYS A 173 5.56 23.72 0.28
C LYS A 173 4.05 23.94 0.38
N GLN A 174 3.51 24.24 1.58
CA GLN A 174 2.09 24.55 1.80
C GLN A 174 1.10 23.49 1.28
N ARG A 175 1.56 22.24 1.14
CA ARG A 175 0.76 21.09 0.71
C ARG A 175 -0.14 20.61 1.85
N TYR A 176 -1.34 20.11 1.56
CA TYR A 176 -2.22 19.56 2.60
C TYR A 176 -1.70 18.22 3.14
N TYR A 177 -2.02 17.89 4.40
CA TYR A 177 -1.66 16.60 5.00
C TYR A 177 -2.08 15.40 4.13
N ALA A 178 -3.28 15.47 3.54
CA ALA A 178 -3.80 14.44 2.65
C ALA A 178 -2.91 14.20 1.42
N GLU A 179 -2.21 15.22 0.90
CA GLU A 179 -1.29 15.06 -0.23
C GLU A 179 -0.04 14.25 0.16
N HIS A 180 0.50 14.51 1.36
CA HIS A 180 1.60 13.73 1.93
C HIS A 180 1.17 12.30 2.25
N LEU A 181 -0.06 12.11 2.71
CA LEU A 181 -0.64 10.78 2.94
C LEU A 181 -0.76 9.99 1.64
N ILE A 182 -1.24 10.62 0.55
CA ILE A 182 -1.29 9.99 -0.78
C ILE A 182 0.11 9.58 -1.26
N PHE A 183 1.11 10.44 -1.06
CA PHE A 183 2.49 10.12 -1.37
C PHE A 183 2.95 8.86 -0.61
N CYS A 184 2.70 8.80 0.70
CA CYS A 184 3.06 7.66 1.54
C CYS A 184 2.36 6.37 1.09
N LEU A 185 1.07 6.44 0.71
CA LEU A 185 0.33 5.30 0.18
C LEU A 185 0.96 4.73 -1.09
N HIS A 186 1.38 5.57 -2.04
CA HIS A 186 2.07 5.10 -3.25
C HIS A 186 3.46 4.56 -2.93
N LEU A 187 4.21 5.20 -2.03
CA LEU A 187 5.52 4.72 -1.61
C LEU A 187 5.43 3.33 -0.97
N MET A 188 4.47 3.11 -0.07
CA MET A 188 4.26 1.80 0.56
C MET A 188 3.72 0.75 -0.42
N SER A 189 2.87 1.16 -1.35
CA SER A 189 2.42 0.30 -2.46
C SER A 189 3.61 -0.21 -3.28
N PHE A 190 4.56 0.67 -3.62
CA PHE A 190 5.78 0.28 -4.33
C PHE A 190 6.63 -0.69 -3.49
N SER A 191 6.81 -0.40 -2.19
CA SER A 191 7.56 -1.29 -1.30
C SER A 191 6.98 -2.70 -1.24
N PHE A 192 5.66 -2.84 -1.06
CA PHE A 192 5.01 -4.15 -1.02
C PHE A 192 5.17 -4.92 -2.33
N MET A 193 4.93 -4.26 -3.46
CA MET A 193 5.08 -4.89 -4.77
C MET A 193 6.54 -5.31 -5.04
N ARG A 194 7.53 -4.46 -4.67
CA ARG A 194 8.95 -4.81 -4.74
C ARG A 194 9.28 -6.00 -3.84
N ASP A 195 8.81 -6.01 -2.60
CA ASP A 195 9.15 -7.06 -1.64
C ASP A 195 8.56 -8.42 -2.05
N VAL A 196 7.36 -8.42 -2.65
CA VAL A 196 6.80 -9.62 -3.32
C VAL A 196 7.69 -10.05 -4.49
N ALA A 197 8.17 -9.12 -5.33
CA ALA A 197 9.07 -9.45 -6.43
C ALA A 197 10.44 -9.97 -5.96
N PHE A 198 10.93 -9.52 -4.81
CA PHE A 198 12.19 -9.96 -4.20
C PHE A 198 12.04 -11.22 -3.34
N LEU A 199 10.83 -11.77 -3.19
CA LEU A 199 10.56 -12.95 -2.37
C LEU A 199 11.49 -14.13 -2.69
N PRO A 200 11.77 -14.50 -3.97
CA PRO A 200 12.73 -15.57 -4.25
C PRO A 200 14.12 -15.28 -3.68
N ILE A 201 14.59 -14.04 -3.76
CA ILE A 201 15.89 -13.63 -3.22
C ILE A 201 15.88 -13.78 -1.69
N PHE A 202 14.80 -13.38 -1.01
CA PHE A 202 14.66 -13.58 0.43
C PHE A 202 14.67 -15.05 0.85
N LEU A 203 14.18 -15.97 0.01
CA LEU A 203 14.21 -17.41 0.28
C LEU A 203 15.63 -18.00 0.19
N PHE A 204 16.46 -17.53 -0.75
CA PHE A 204 17.81 -18.08 -0.97
C PHE A 204 18.92 -17.30 -0.23
N ASN A 205 18.81 -15.98 -0.13
CA ASN A 205 19.83 -15.11 0.45
C ASN A 205 19.21 -13.86 1.09
N LYS A 206 18.82 -13.98 2.37
CA LYS A 206 18.20 -12.88 3.12
C LYS A 206 19.04 -11.59 3.16
N PRO A 207 20.35 -11.62 3.48
CA PRO A 207 21.17 -10.41 3.49
C PRO A 207 21.18 -9.65 2.15
N LEU A 208 21.24 -10.39 1.04
CA LEU A 208 21.16 -9.81 -0.30
C LEU A 208 19.78 -9.19 -0.55
N GLY A 209 18.70 -9.90 -0.19
CA GLY A 209 17.33 -9.39 -0.29
C GLY A 209 17.14 -8.08 0.47
N PHE A 210 17.59 -8.00 1.73
CA PHE A 210 17.54 -6.78 2.53
C PHE A 210 18.37 -5.64 1.93
N SER A 211 19.58 -5.93 1.47
CA SER A 211 20.46 -4.93 0.85
C SER A 211 19.84 -4.33 -0.43
N LEU A 212 19.24 -5.17 -1.28
CA LEU A 212 18.55 -4.72 -2.49
C LEU A 212 17.27 -3.95 -2.17
N ALA A 213 16.48 -4.41 -1.20
CA ALA A 213 15.28 -3.72 -0.75
C ALA A 213 15.62 -2.33 -0.18
N LEU A 214 16.70 -2.22 0.59
CA LEU A 214 17.22 -0.97 1.10
C LEU A 214 17.62 -0.02 -0.03
N LEU A 215 18.50 -0.49 -0.92
CA LEU A 215 19.02 0.31 -2.03
C LEU A 215 17.90 0.85 -2.92
N THR A 216 16.98 -0.02 -3.33
CA THR A 216 15.84 0.36 -4.17
C THR A 216 14.88 1.30 -3.44
N THR A 217 14.66 1.13 -2.13
CA THR A 217 13.84 2.07 -1.32
C THR A 217 14.45 3.46 -1.33
N VAL A 218 15.75 3.58 -1.04
CA VAL A 218 16.44 4.87 -0.97
C VAL A 218 16.42 5.57 -2.33
N ILE A 219 16.73 4.85 -3.41
CA ILE A 219 16.68 5.38 -4.78
C ILE A 219 15.26 5.84 -5.14
N TYR A 220 14.25 5.00 -4.89
CA TYR A 220 12.86 5.31 -5.22
C TYR A 220 12.35 6.52 -4.44
N LEU A 221 12.64 6.58 -3.14
CA LEU A 221 12.28 7.70 -2.27
C LEU A 221 12.92 9.00 -2.76
N PHE A 222 14.22 8.99 -3.05
CA PHE A 222 14.94 10.14 -3.57
C PHE A 222 14.32 10.68 -4.87
N LEU A 223 14.09 9.79 -5.86
CA LEU A 223 13.51 10.16 -7.15
C LEU A 223 12.07 10.66 -7.00
N SER A 224 11.27 10.04 -6.13
CA SER A 224 9.89 10.43 -5.88
C SER A 224 9.79 11.78 -5.19
N VAL A 225 10.64 12.04 -4.19
CA VAL A 225 10.72 13.32 -3.48
C VAL A 225 11.15 14.43 -4.45
N LYS A 226 12.18 14.17 -5.26
CA LYS A 226 12.64 15.11 -6.30
C LYS A 226 11.50 15.51 -7.24
N ARG A 227 10.72 14.53 -7.72
CA ARG A 227 9.60 14.76 -8.65
C ARG A 227 8.45 15.54 -8.02
N VAL A 228 8.01 15.16 -6.82
CA VAL A 228 6.77 15.71 -6.24
C VAL A 228 6.99 17.05 -5.54
N TYR A 229 8.14 17.25 -4.89
CA TYR A 229 8.39 18.46 -4.10
C TYR A 229 9.25 19.50 -4.82
N SER A 230 9.90 19.15 -5.94
CA SER A 230 10.70 20.06 -6.78
C SER A 230 11.60 20.98 -5.95
N ALA A 231 12.60 20.40 -5.29
CA ALA A 231 13.57 21.10 -4.45
C ALA A 231 15.00 20.97 -5.01
N ASN A 232 15.95 21.73 -4.46
CA ASN A 232 17.36 21.59 -4.83
C ASN A 232 17.93 20.26 -4.30
N ILE A 233 18.99 19.76 -4.94
CA ILE A 233 19.56 18.43 -4.67
C ILE A 233 19.94 18.24 -3.20
N LEU A 234 20.54 19.25 -2.55
CA LEU A 234 20.94 19.19 -1.15
C LEU A 234 19.76 18.99 -0.20
N LYS A 235 18.67 19.76 -0.39
CA LYS A 235 17.46 19.60 0.43
C LYS A 235 16.80 18.26 0.17
N ILE A 236 16.80 17.76 -1.07
CA ILE A 236 16.24 16.44 -1.40
C ILE A 236 17.05 15.34 -0.73
N THR A 237 18.39 15.39 -0.79
CA THR A 237 19.25 14.39 -0.16
C THR A 237 19.05 14.39 1.35
N ALA A 238 19.11 15.55 2.00
CA ALA A 238 18.88 15.67 3.44
C ALA A 238 17.48 15.19 3.85
N ALA A 239 16.44 15.57 3.08
CA ALA A 239 15.08 15.11 3.31
C ALA A 239 14.95 13.59 3.12
N THR A 240 15.60 13.01 2.11
CA THR A 240 15.56 11.55 1.85
C THR A 240 16.17 10.79 3.02
N ILE A 241 17.33 11.23 3.52
CA ILE A 241 17.98 10.64 4.70
C ILE A 241 17.05 10.76 5.92
N GLY A 242 16.56 11.98 6.20
CA GLY A 242 15.67 12.23 7.32
C GLY A 242 14.38 11.38 7.27
N LEU A 243 13.78 11.25 6.09
CA LEU A 243 12.59 10.44 5.85
C LEU A 243 12.85 8.94 5.98
N TYR A 244 13.98 8.44 5.50
CA TYR A 244 14.33 7.03 5.66
C TYR A 244 14.58 6.68 7.14
N SER A 245 15.34 7.54 7.86
CA SER A 245 15.59 7.39 9.29
C SER A 245 14.29 7.47 10.10
N ALA A 246 13.42 8.43 9.79
CA ALA A 246 12.14 8.57 10.47
C ALA A 246 11.24 7.34 10.25
N PHE A 247 11.18 6.79 9.03
CA PHE A 247 10.43 5.56 8.78
C PHE A 247 10.96 4.39 9.61
N SER A 248 12.29 4.23 9.68
CA SER A 248 12.94 3.20 10.46
C SER A 248 12.65 3.35 11.96
N ILE A 249 12.69 4.57 12.49
CA ILE A 249 12.37 4.87 13.89
C ILE A 249 10.89 4.57 14.19
N ILE A 250 9.97 5.01 13.33
CA ILE A 250 8.54 4.73 13.49
C ILE A 250 8.29 3.22 13.52
N LEU A 251 8.89 2.47 12.58
CA LEU A 251 8.73 1.03 12.51
C LEU A 251 9.29 0.34 13.77
N SER A 252 10.49 0.71 14.22
CA SER A 252 11.09 0.18 15.45
C SER A 252 10.28 0.50 16.70
N ALA A 253 9.70 1.70 16.78
CA ALA A 253 8.81 2.07 17.90
C ALA A 253 7.52 1.23 17.88
N CYS A 254 6.93 1.03 16.70
CA CYS A 254 5.75 0.18 16.53
C CYS A 254 6.03 -1.28 16.91
N THR A 255 7.18 -1.84 16.52
CA THR A 255 7.55 -3.22 16.86
C THR A 255 7.87 -3.36 18.34
N ALA A 256 8.56 -2.39 18.95
CA ALA A 256 8.82 -2.36 20.39
C ALA A 256 7.52 -2.30 21.20
N PHE A 257 6.56 -1.47 20.78
CA PHE A 257 5.24 -1.41 21.41
C PHE A 257 4.48 -2.74 21.29
N ALA A 258 4.48 -3.36 20.10
CA ALA A 258 3.84 -4.66 19.91
C ALA A 258 4.49 -5.77 20.74
N LEU A 259 5.83 -5.78 20.83
CA LEU A 259 6.58 -6.69 21.69
C LEU A 259 6.25 -6.46 23.17
N TYR A 260 6.18 -5.21 23.61
CA TYR A 260 5.81 -4.90 24.99
C TYR A 260 4.43 -5.49 25.33
N GLN A 261 3.45 -5.31 24.45
CA GLN A 261 2.12 -5.91 24.63
C GLN A 261 2.17 -7.45 24.65
N ILE A 262 3.00 -8.09 23.83
CA ILE A 262 3.07 -9.56 23.76
C ILE A 262 3.81 -10.14 24.97
N LEU A 263 4.88 -9.48 25.42
CA LEU A 263 5.74 -9.98 26.49
C LEU A 263 5.16 -9.70 27.87
N PHE A 264 4.54 -8.52 28.08
CA PHE A 264 4.16 -8.07 29.43
C PHE A 264 2.65 -8.02 29.69
N MET A 265 1.80 -8.05 28.67
CA MET A 265 0.37 -8.30 28.81
C MET A 265 0.05 -9.78 28.57
#